data_AF-A0A7S0Z2P0-F1
#
_entry.id   AF-A0A7S0Z2P0-F1
#
_cell.length_a   1.000
_cell.length_b   1.000
_cell.length_c   1.000
_cell.angle_alpha   90.00
_cell.angle_beta   90.00
_cell.angle_gamma   90.00
#
_symmetry.space_group_name_H-M   'P 1'
#
loop_
_entity.id
_entity.type
_entity.pdbx_description
1 polymer ?
#
loop_
_entity_poly.entity_id
_entity_poly.type
_entity_poly.pdbx_seq_one_letter_code
_entity_poly.pdbx_strand_id
1 'polypeptide(L)'
;RNDTNASIYWHDRLDVPLTKYHVGRLKQGQKMNRFLTMQYQARKNPLAKKLNRLQQLYPKDYDFHPTSWRFPADVAAFKRSARKWQPAKDGSPAVGKPVFYILKPDNGSKGQG
;
A
#
# COMPACT_ATOMS: atom_id res chain seq x y z
N ARG A 1 8.63 -8.91 -32.64
CA ARG A 1 8.74 -10.38 -32.80
C ARG A 1 8.51 -10.99 -31.42
N ASN A 2 7.49 -11.83 -31.24
CA ASN A 2 7.30 -12.53 -29.97
C ASN A 2 8.04 -13.86 -30.03
N ASP A 3 9.22 -13.91 -29.42
CA ASP A 3 9.96 -15.16 -29.23
C ASP A 3 9.31 -15.98 -28.11
N THR A 4 8.75 -17.12 -28.47
CA THR A 4 8.08 -18.04 -27.55
C THR A 4 9.03 -19.03 -26.89
N ASN A 5 10.32 -19.01 -27.26
CA ASN A 5 11.38 -19.87 -26.71
C ASN A 5 12.31 -19.12 -25.77
N ALA A 6 12.03 -17.84 -25.48
CA ALA A 6 12.76 -17.09 -24.47
C ALA A 6 12.73 -17.81 -23.11
N SER A 7 13.89 -17.90 -22.44
CA SER A 7 13.98 -18.47 -21.09
C SER A 7 13.47 -17.51 -20.01
N ILE A 8 13.55 -16.20 -20.26
CA ILE A 8 13.13 -15.15 -19.33
C ILE A 8 12.20 -14.17 -20.05
N TYR A 9 11.06 -13.91 -19.42
CA TYR A 9 10.10 -12.87 -19.81
C TYR A 9 10.17 -11.72 -18.82
N TRP A 10 10.45 -10.52 -19.32
CA TRP A 10 10.59 -9.32 -18.50
C TRP A 10 9.50 -8.31 -18.83
N HIS A 11 8.76 -7.86 -17.81
CA HIS A 11 7.69 -6.88 -17.93
C HIS A 11 7.91 -5.68 -17.01
N ASP A 12 8.15 -4.50 -17.58
CA ASP A 12 8.32 -3.26 -16.83
C ASP A 12 6.99 -2.62 -16.39
N ARG A 13 5.94 -2.80 -17.20
CA ARG A 13 4.64 -2.17 -17.00
C ARG A 13 3.79 -2.85 -15.93
N LEU A 14 3.71 -2.25 -14.74
CA LEU A 14 2.92 -2.74 -13.60
C LEU A 14 1.42 -2.42 -13.70
N ASP A 15 1.06 -1.44 -14.53
CA ASP A 15 -0.30 -1.00 -14.83
C ASP A 15 -1.08 -2.02 -15.66
N VAL A 16 -0.40 -2.79 -16.50
CA VAL A 16 -1.01 -3.90 -17.25
C VAL A 16 -1.16 -5.11 -16.32
N PRO A 17 -2.39 -5.55 -16.00
CA PRO A 17 -2.60 -6.65 -15.08
C PRO A 17 -2.12 -7.97 -15.70
N LEU A 18 -1.27 -8.68 -14.96
CA LEU A 18 -0.97 -10.07 -15.30
C LEU A 18 -2.14 -10.94 -14.87
N THR A 19 -2.68 -11.65 -15.84
CA THR A 19 -3.71 -12.67 -15.65
C THR A 19 -3.09 -14.05 -15.58
N LYS A 20 -3.85 -15.04 -15.11
CA LYS A 20 -3.45 -16.45 -15.12
C LYS A 20 -3.01 -16.95 -16.50
N TYR A 21 -3.52 -16.35 -17.58
CA TYR A 21 -3.14 -16.70 -18.96
C TYR A 21 -1.69 -16.33 -19.29
N HIS A 22 -1.11 -15.31 -18.64
CA HIS A 22 0.30 -14.95 -18.88
C HIS A 22 1.23 -16.01 -18.29
N VAL A 23 0.98 -16.39 -17.04
CA VAL A 23 1.79 -17.41 -16.34
C VAL A 23 1.53 -18.81 -16.90
N GLY A 24 0.27 -19.13 -17.24
CA GLY A 24 -0.09 -20.43 -17.81
C GLY A 24 0.50 -20.69 -19.21
N ARG A 25 1.06 -19.67 -19.88
CA ARG A 25 1.77 -19.84 -21.16
C ARG A 25 3.27 -20.11 -20.99
N LEU A 26 3.81 -20.01 -19.78
CA LEU A 26 5.19 -20.36 -19.51
C LEU A 26 5.35 -21.88 -19.56
N LYS A 27 6.33 -22.34 -20.35
CA LYS A 27 6.80 -23.72 -20.38
C LYS A 27 7.71 -23.99 -19.18
N GLN A 28 7.94 -25.27 -18.88
CA GLN A 28 8.91 -25.67 -17.87
C GLN A 28 10.28 -25.02 -18.12
N GLY A 29 10.88 -24.45 -17.08
CA GLY A 29 12.16 -23.74 -17.16
C GLY A 29 12.06 -22.27 -17.56
N GLN A 30 10.94 -21.82 -18.15
CA GLN A 30 10.73 -20.40 -18.43
C GLN A 30 10.36 -19.63 -17.16
N LYS A 31 10.88 -18.41 -17.04
CA LYS A 31 10.69 -17.55 -15.86
C LYS A 31 10.13 -16.19 -16.26
N MET A 32 9.40 -15.57 -15.33
CA MET A 32 8.90 -14.21 -15.48
C MET A 32 9.25 -13.38 -14.24
N ASN A 33 9.61 -12.11 -14.42
CA ASN A 33 10.03 -11.21 -13.34
C ASN A 33 8.88 -10.72 -12.42
N ARG A 34 7.68 -11.29 -12.55
CA ARG A 34 6.46 -10.79 -11.90
C ARG A 34 5.64 -11.95 -11.36
N PHE A 35 5.19 -11.82 -10.12
CA PHE A 35 4.19 -12.74 -9.55
C PHE A 35 2.77 -12.28 -9.88
N LEU A 36 1.87 -13.26 -10.04
CA LEU A 36 0.44 -12.98 -10.11
C LEU A 36 -0.01 -12.20 -8.88
N THR A 37 -1.05 -11.40 -9.05
CA THR A 37 -1.70 -10.63 -7.98
C THR A 37 -0.90 -9.47 -7.38
N MET A 38 0.42 -9.37 -7.62
CA MET A 38 1.25 -8.29 -7.07
C MET A 38 0.75 -6.91 -7.48
N GLN A 39 0.19 -6.74 -8.69
CA GLN A 39 -0.39 -5.47 -9.13
C GLN A 39 -1.56 -4.98 -8.27
N TYR A 40 -2.17 -5.86 -7.47
CA TYR A 40 -3.26 -5.53 -6.55
C TYR A 40 -2.76 -5.49 -5.10
N GLN A 41 -1.90 -6.43 -4.72
CA GLN A 41 -1.46 -6.58 -3.33
C GLN A 41 -0.43 -5.54 -2.90
N ALA A 42 0.37 -5.01 -3.84
CA ALA A 42 1.40 -4.01 -3.57
C ALA A 42 0.88 -2.55 -3.60
N ARG A 43 -0.41 -2.33 -3.89
CA ARG A 43 -1.02 -1.00 -3.82
C ARG A 43 -1.14 -0.52 -2.38
N LYS A 44 -1.12 0.80 -2.16
CA LYS A 44 -1.04 1.38 -0.81
C LYS A 44 -2.22 0.95 0.07
N ASN A 45 -3.44 0.92 -0.46
CA ASN A 45 -4.64 0.58 0.29
C ASN A 45 -4.65 -0.89 0.75
N PRO A 46 -4.50 -1.90 -0.14
CA PRO A 46 -4.38 -3.31 0.26
C PRO A 46 -3.20 -3.55 1.19
N LEU A 47 -2.05 -2.93 0.93
CA LEU A 47 -0.87 -3.05 1.79
C LEU A 47 -1.12 -2.50 3.19
N ALA A 48 -1.67 -1.28 3.30
CA ALA A 48 -2.04 -0.68 4.58
C ALA A 48 -3.05 -1.55 5.35
N LYS A 49 -4.06 -2.12 4.67
CA LYS A 49 -5.02 -3.03 5.32
C LYS A 49 -4.31 -4.24 5.96
N LYS A 50 -3.35 -4.84 5.26
CA LYS A 50 -2.60 -6.00 5.77
C LYS A 50 -1.66 -5.60 6.90
N LEU A 51 -0.89 -4.52 6.73
CA LEU A 51 0.06 -4.06 7.73
C LEU A 51 -0.63 -3.60 9.01
N ASN A 52 -1.75 -2.88 8.91
CA ASN A 52 -2.58 -2.56 10.07
C ASN A 52 -3.05 -3.81 10.83
N ARG A 53 -3.43 -4.88 10.11
CA ARG A 53 -3.81 -6.16 10.73
C ARG A 53 -2.61 -6.84 11.39
N LEU A 54 -1.45 -6.85 10.73
CA LEU A 54 -0.23 -7.46 11.27
C LEU A 54 0.28 -6.70 12.50
N GLN A 55 0.20 -5.37 12.51
CA GLN A 55 0.52 -4.53 13.67
C GLN A 55 -0.42 -4.81 14.86
N GLN A 56 -1.69 -5.13 14.63
CA GLN A 56 -2.61 -5.54 15.70
C GLN A 56 -2.28 -6.92 16.28
N LEU A 57 -1.86 -7.86 15.43
CA LEU A 57 -1.54 -9.24 15.85
C LEU A 57 -0.15 -9.37 16.46
N TYR A 58 0.82 -8.61 15.93
CA TYR A 58 2.24 -8.70 16.23
C TYR A 58 2.84 -7.29 16.42
N PRO A 59 2.41 -6.54 17.45
CA PRO A 59 2.75 -5.12 17.60
C PRO A 59 4.26 -4.87 17.75
N LYS A 60 5.01 -5.81 18.35
CA LYS A 60 6.46 -5.68 18.52
C LYS A 60 7.23 -5.86 17.21
N ASP A 61 6.74 -6.71 16.31
CA ASP A 61 7.42 -7.05 15.06
C ASP A 61 7.04 -6.10 13.92
N TYR A 62 5.88 -5.43 14.03
CA TYR A 62 5.30 -4.57 13.00
C TYR A 62 5.18 -3.09 13.44
N ASP A 63 6.06 -2.61 14.32
CA ASP A 63 6.16 -1.19 14.72
C ASP A 63 6.79 -0.28 13.64
N PHE A 64 7.32 -0.87 12.57
CA PHE A 64 7.92 -0.10 11.46
C PHE A 64 6.88 0.55 10.53
N HIS A 65 5.62 0.12 10.56
CA HIS A 65 4.57 0.64 9.68
C HIS A 65 3.86 1.84 10.32
N PRO A 66 3.86 3.03 9.70
CA PRO A 66 3.09 4.15 10.21
C PRO A 66 1.59 3.84 10.14
N THR A 67 0.85 4.19 11.19
CA THR A 67 -0.62 4.03 11.21
C THR A 67 -1.23 4.71 9.99
N SER A 68 -1.89 3.91 9.15
CA SER A 68 -2.41 4.34 7.86
C SER A 68 -3.92 4.14 7.78
N TRP A 69 -4.62 5.05 7.11
CA TRP A 69 -6.08 4.98 6.91
C TRP A 69 -6.40 5.01 5.42
N ARG A 70 -7.32 4.15 4.98
CA ARG A 70 -7.75 4.05 3.59
C ARG A 70 -9.05 4.80 3.41
N PHE A 71 -9.06 5.80 2.54
CA PHE A 71 -10.25 6.60 2.28
C PHE A 71 -11.07 5.98 1.13
N PRO A 72 -12.41 5.98 1.20
CA PRO A 72 -13.26 6.53 2.27
C PRO A 72 -13.50 5.57 3.46
N ALA A 73 -13.08 4.31 3.37
CA ALA A 73 -13.46 3.25 4.31
C ALA A 73 -13.09 3.53 5.79
N ASP A 74 -11.96 4.18 6.03
CA ASP A 74 -11.39 4.34 7.37
C ASP A 74 -11.56 5.79 7.91
N VAL A 75 -12.39 6.63 7.28
CA VAL A 75 -12.59 8.06 7.65
C VAL A 75 -13.01 8.21 9.11
N ALA A 76 -13.92 7.36 9.61
CA ALA A 76 -14.39 7.44 10.99
C ALA A 76 -13.25 7.14 11.99
N ALA A 77 -12.38 6.18 11.67
CA ALA A 77 -11.23 5.85 12.49
C ALA A 77 -10.18 6.97 12.47
N PHE A 78 -9.91 7.54 11.29
CA PHE A 78 -9.05 8.70 11.14
C PHE A 78 -9.54 9.88 11.99
N LYS A 79 -10.83 10.25 11.90
CA LYS A 79 -11.42 11.33 12.70
C LYS A 79 -11.31 11.09 14.20
N ARG A 80 -11.33 9.85 14.69
CA ARG A 80 -11.10 9.53 16.11
C ARG A 80 -9.63 9.74 16.50
N SER A 81 -8.70 9.32 15.64
CA SER A 81 -7.26 9.51 15.89
C SER A 81 -6.83 10.97 15.82
N ALA A 82 -7.35 11.73 14.86
CA ALA A 82 -6.97 13.11 14.62
C ALA A 82 -7.40 14.08 15.74
N ARG A 83 -8.44 13.75 16.50
CA ARG A 83 -8.93 14.56 17.63
C ARG A 83 -8.00 14.62 18.85
N LYS A 84 -6.90 13.85 18.84
CA LYS A 84 -5.94 13.79 19.95
C LYS A 84 -5.09 15.06 20.12
N TRP A 85 -5.07 15.94 19.12
CA TRP A 85 -4.45 17.26 19.23
C TRP A 85 -5.51 18.34 19.13
N GLN A 86 -5.53 19.26 20.10
CA GLN A 86 -6.36 20.45 20.06
C GLN A 86 -5.49 21.68 20.34
N PRO A 87 -5.49 22.68 19.44
CA PRO A 87 -4.78 23.92 19.70
C PRO A 87 -5.38 24.62 20.91
N ALA A 88 -4.53 25.31 21.65
CA ALA A 88 -4.94 26.24 22.70
C ALA A 88 -6.00 27.18 22.13
N LYS A 89 -7.20 27.14 22.70
CA LYS A 89 -8.20 28.20 22.52
C LYS A 89 -8.21 29.01 23.81
N ASP A 90 -8.22 30.32 23.66
CA ASP A 90 -8.51 31.24 24.78
C ASP A 90 -7.48 31.18 25.93
N GLY A 91 -6.20 30.97 25.62
CA GLY A 91 -5.10 30.94 26.60
C GLY A 91 -5.00 29.64 27.42
N SER A 92 -5.88 28.66 27.17
CA SER A 92 -5.77 27.32 27.76
C SER A 92 -4.57 26.55 27.19
N PRO A 93 -3.97 25.60 27.95
CA PRO A 93 -2.89 24.77 27.42
C PRO A 93 -3.35 23.95 26.21
N ALA A 94 -2.54 23.91 25.16
CA ALA A 94 -2.79 23.02 24.03
C ALA A 94 -2.82 21.56 24.52
N VAL A 95 -3.80 20.78 24.05
CA VAL A 95 -3.94 19.37 24.41
C VAL A 95 -3.22 18.52 23.37
N GLY A 96 -2.21 17.77 23.80
CA GLY A 96 -1.45 16.85 22.95
C GLY A 96 -0.34 17.53 22.14
N LYS A 97 0.27 16.77 21.22
CA LYS A 97 1.33 17.25 20.30
C LYS A 97 0.76 17.40 18.88
N PRO A 98 1.22 18.40 18.09
CA PRO A 98 0.79 18.55 16.72
C PRO A 98 1.12 17.30 15.91
N VAL A 99 0.16 16.83 15.10
CA VAL A 99 0.29 15.64 14.25
C VAL A 99 0.15 16.05 12.79
N PHE A 100 1.15 15.72 11.99
CA PHE A 100 1.14 15.94 10.55
C PHE A 100 0.74 14.66 9.83
N TYR A 101 -0.02 14.80 8.74
CA TYR A 101 -0.50 13.68 7.93
C TYR A 101 -0.06 13.86 6.48
N ILE A 102 0.17 12.74 5.80
CA ILE A 102 0.53 12.71 4.39
C ILE A 102 -0.57 11.97 3.63
N LEU A 103 -1.22 12.64 2.69
CA LEU A 103 -2.17 12.04 1.77
C LEU A 103 -1.41 11.48 0.55
N LYS A 104 -1.79 10.29 0.09
CA LYS A 104 -1.21 9.65 -1.09
C LYS A 104 -2.29 8.97 -1.94
N PRO A 105 -2.19 9.00 -3.28
CA PRO A 105 -3.06 8.19 -4.13
C PRO A 105 -2.70 6.71 -4.02
N ASP A 106 -3.72 5.84 -4.07
CA ASP A 106 -3.55 4.39 -3.92
C ASP A 106 -2.60 3.81 -4.98
N ASN A 107 -2.89 4.11 -6.24
CA ASN A 107 -2.18 3.59 -7.41
C ASN A 107 -1.21 4.60 -8.06
N GLY A 108 -0.66 5.53 -7.27
CA GLY A 108 0.34 6.50 -7.73
C GLY A 108 1.78 6.11 -7.41
N SER A 109 2.73 6.71 -8.13
CA SER A 109 4.17 6.55 -7.93
C SER A 109 4.90 7.89 -8.14
N LYS A 110 6.23 7.91 -7.96
CA LYS A 110 7.09 9.09 -8.23
C LYS A 110 6.70 10.35 -7.44
N GLY A 111 6.09 10.18 -6.27
CA GLY A 111 5.65 11.30 -5.44
C GLY A 111 4.47 12.10 -5.99
N GLN A 112 3.83 11.66 -7.07
CA GLN A 112 2.67 12.35 -7.66
C GLN A 112 1.39 12.09 -6.85
N GLY A 113 0.61 13.15 -6.68
CA GLY A 113 -0.68 13.16 -5.99
C GLY A 113 -0.74 14.13 -4.82
#